data_AF-A0A914Z1D5-F1
#
_entry.id   AF-A0A914Z1D5-F1
#
_cell.length_a   1.000
_cell.length_b   1.000
_cell.length_c   1.000
_cell.angle_alpha   90.00
_cell.angle_beta   90.00
_cell.angle_gamma   90.00
#
_symmetry.space_group_name_H-M   'P 1'
#
loop_
_entity.id
_entity.type
_entity.pdbx_description
1 polymer ?
#
loop_
_entity_poly.entity_id
_entity_poly.type
_entity_poly.pdbx_seq_one_letter_code
_entity_poly.pdbx_strand_id
1 'polypeptide(L)'
;MFLLVLYCFVIGNVIATQPWYHTREVRNVSTNSGNNVTLKCEKECSTTMDCPTGLSCFQATNDSEGCCLRALKPNETGCVMDDQCKRACESTHCDQSQSPPRCLCDIGSHFLFNKCWKKCPDFAHSEPSVDSTGFSQCVLKVDSKTALNYMRRFRRQMRSNFC
;
A
#
# COMPACT_ATOMS: atom_id res chain seq x y z
N MET A 1 -7.27 48.47 38.95
CA MET A 1 -5.88 48.17 39.35
C MET A 1 -5.96 46.92 40.21
N PHE A 2 -5.63 45.70 39.79
CA PHE A 2 -4.59 45.22 38.88
C PHE A 2 -5.07 43.98 38.09
N LEU A 3 -4.58 43.86 36.85
CA LEU A 3 -4.67 42.68 35.99
C LEU A 3 -3.89 41.50 36.60
N LEU A 4 -4.41 40.28 36.47
CA LEU A 4 -3.59 39.07 36.30
C LEU A 4 -4.32 38.12 35.33
N VAL A 5 -3.99 38.26 34.04
CA VAL A 5 -4.36 37.34 32.97
C VAL A 5 -3.34 36.19 33.00
N LEU A 6 -3.74 35.03 33.51
CA LEU A 6 -2.95 33.81 33.46
C LEU A 6 -3.10 33.18 32.06
N TYR A 7 -2.09 33.40 31.22
CA TYR A 7 -1.89 32.71 29.95
C TYR A 7 -1.43 31.27 30.23
N CYS A 8 -2.35 30.30 30.20
CA CYS A 8 -1.98 28.90 30.15
C CYS A 8 -1.57 28.55 28.70
N PHE A 9 -0.29 28.69 28.40
CA PHE A 9 0.33 28.10 27.21
C PHE A 9 0.26 26.57 27.34
N VAL A 10 -0.75 25.96 26.73
CA VAL A 10 -0.77 24.51 26.50
C VAL A 10 0.21 24.24 25.37
N ILE A 11 1.47 23.98 25.70
CA ILE A 11 2.42 23.39 24.77
C ILE A 11 2.00 21.93 24.60
N GLY A 12 1.10 21.69 23.65
CA GLY A 12 0.80 20.36 23.16
C GLY A 12 2.06 19.79 22.53
N ASN A 13 2.78 18.93 23.27
CA ASN A 13 3.80 18.08 22.69
C ASN A 13 3.12 17.19 21.66
N VAL A 14 3.25 17.54 20.37
CA VAL A 14 2.92 16.65 19.26
C VAL A 14 3.96 15.55 19.27
N ILE A 15 3.69 14.50 20.04
CA ILE A 15 4.38 13.22 19.87
C ILE A 15 3.95 12.77 18.47
N ALA A 16 4.84 12.93 17.49
CA ALA A 16 4.71 12.28 16.19
C ALA A 16 4.73 10.77 16.46
N THR A 17 3.54 10.19 16.66
CA THR A 17 3.35 8.76 16.74
C THR A 17 3.84 8.19 15.42
N GLN A 18 5.03 7.60 15.43
CA GLN A 18 5.53 6.83 14.31
C GLN A 18 4.41 5.86 13.88
N PRO A 19 4.09 5.78 12.58
CA PRO A 19 3.01 4.93 12.16
C PRO A 19 3.32 3.47 12.52
N TRP A 20 2.27 2.76 12.95
CA TRP A 20 2.30 1.45 13.62
C TRP A 20 3.00 0.31 12.84
N TYR A 21 3.45 0.57 11.62
CA TYR A 21 4.19 -0.37 10.78
C TYR A 21 5.72 -0.32 10.95
N HIS A 22 6.27 0.65 11.69
CA HIS A 22 7.70 0.65 12.03
C HIS A 22 7.99 -0.34 13.16
N THR A 23 8.51 -1.52 12.82
CA THR A 23 9.05 -2.47 13.80
C THR A 23 10.45 -2.03 14.25
N ARG A 24 10.69 -2.06 15.57
CA ARG A 24 11.84 -1.48 16.27
C ARG A 24 13.06 -2.41 16.24
N GLU A 25 14.00 -2.20 15.31
CA GLU A 25 15.43 -2.62 15.23
C GLU A 25 15.88 -2.43 13.77
N VAL A 26 17.13 -2.04 13.58
CA VAL A 26 17.59 -1.35 12.37
C VAL A 26 18.45 -2.30 11.52
N ARG A 27 18.06 -2.55 10.27
CA ARG A 27 18.97 -3.00 9.21
C ARG A 27 18.73 -2.15 7.96
N ASN A 28 19.81 -1.63 7.38
CA ASN A 28 19.75 -0.72 6.24
C ASN A 28 19.50 -1.53 4.95
N VAL A 29 18.29 -1.42 4.39
CA VAL A 29 17.99 -1.94 3.05
C VAL A 29 18.22 -0.81 2.06
N SER A 30 19.21 -0.97 1.17
CA SER A 30 19.48 -0.01 0.10
C SER A 30 18.60 -0.34 -1.09
N THR A 31 17.49 0.38 -1.26
CA THR A 31 16.75 0.41 -2.53
C THR A 31 17.39 1.43 -3.46
N ASN A 32 17.56 1.09 -4.74
CA ASN A 32 18.18 1.92 -5.79
C ASN A 32 17.40 3.21 -6.15
N SER A 33 16.56 3.72 -5.26
CA SER A 33 15.82 4.96 -5.40
C SER A 33 15.95 5.77 -4.11
N GLY A 34 16.94 6.67 -4.09
CA GLY A 34 17.06 7.96 -3.37
C GLY A 34 16.64 8.17 -1.91
N ASN A 35 15.81 7.32 -1.31
CA ASN A 35 15.28 7.47 0.04
C ASN A 35 15.61 6.21 0.84
N ASN A 36 16.53 6.34 1.81
CA ASN A 36 16.87 5.27 2.75
C ASN A 36 15.68 5.02 3.70
N VAL A 37 14.68 4.27 3.24
CA VAL A 37 13.64 3.74 4.12
C VAL A 37 14.20 2.51 4.79
N THR A 38 14.56 2.64 6.07
CA THR A 38 15.06 1.53 6.89
C THR A 38 13.93 0.55 7.21
N LEU A 39 13.69 -0.39 6.30
CA LEU A 39 12.78 -1.52 6.51
C LEU A 39 13.42 -2.51 7.47
N LYS A 40 12.83 -2.68 8.66
CA LYS A 40 13.24 -3.75 9.57
C LYS A 40 12.77 -5.08 9.02
N CYS A 41 13.74 -5.93 8.72
CA CYS A 41 13.46 -7.32 8.42
C CYS A 41 13.15 -8.10 9.68
N GLU A 42 12.01 -8.79 9.72
CA GLU A 42 11.67 -9.64 10.87
C GLU A 42 12.44 -10.96 10.83
N LYS A 43 12.57 -11.55 9.63
CA LYS A 43 13.30 -12.81 9.39
C LYS A 43 13.71 -12.92 7.93
N GLU A 44 14.89 -13.44 7.66
CA GLU A 44 15.32 -13.83 6.31
C GLU A 44 14.50 -15.03 5.81
N CYS A 45 14.22 -15.06 4.51
CA CYS A 45 13.38 -16.09 3.91
C CYS A 45 13.77 -16.38 2.47
N SER A 46 13.66 -17.64 2.06
CA SER A 46 13.74 -18.02 0.64
C SER A 46 12.34 -18.09 0.04
N THR A 47 11.35 -18.45 0.84
CA THR A 47 9.95 -18.59 0.44
C THR A 47 9.02 -18.01 1.50
N THR A 48 7.75 -17.76 1.13
CA THR A 48 6.74 -17.29 2.10
C THR A 48 6.49 -18.29 3.23
N MET A 49 6.83 -19.56 3.06
CA MET A 49 6.68 -20.60 4.10
C MET A 49 7.70 -20.46 5.23
N ASP A 50 8.81 -19.75 5.00
CA ASP A 50 9.82 -19.50 6.02
C ASP A 50 9.37 -18.42 7.01
N CYS A 51 8.30 -17.69 6.67
CA CYS A 51 7.81 -16.55 7.42
C CYS A 51 6.76 -16.92 8.48
N PRO A 52 6.79 -16.26 9.65
CA PRO A 52 5.71 -16.29 10.63
C PRO A 52 4.34 -15.94 10.05
N THR A 53 3.28 -16.43 10.71
CA THR A 53 1.89 -16.18 10.33
C THR A 53 1.61 -14.68 10.22
N GLY A 54 1.07 -14.25 9.07
CA GLY A 54 0.74 -12.85 8.79
C GLY A 54 1.84 -12.05 8.07
N LEU A 55 2.98 -12.69 7.80
CA LEU A 55 4.07 -12.13 7.01
C LEU A 55 4.14 -12.80 5.63
N SER A 56 4.87 -12.18 4.71
CA SER A 56 5.18 -12.75 3.41
C SER A 56 6.63 -12.45 3.06
N CYS A 57 7.23 -13.34 2.28
CA CYS A 57 8.60 -13.18 1.84
C CYS A 57 8.65 -12.26 0.62
N PHE A 58 9.40 -11.17 0.72
CA PHE A 58 9.62 -10.20 -0.37
C PHE A 58 11.11 -10.14 -0.72
N GLN A 59 11.47 -9.71 -1.94
CA GLN A 59 12.87 -9.61 -2.42
C GLN A 59 13.69 -10.92 -2.46
N ALA A 60 13.08 -12.09 -2.22
CA ALA A 60 13.78 -13.35 -2.43
C ALA A 60 14.02 -13.58 -3.93
N THR A 61 15.26 -13.87 -4.28
CA THR A 61 15.66 -14.29 -5.63
C THR A 61 16.29 -15.67 -5.56
N ASN A 62 16.64 -16.26 -6.70
CA ASN A 62 17.37 -17.54 -6.70
C ASN A 62 18.76 -17.44 -6.04
N ASP A 63 19.32 -16.22 -6.00
CA ASP A 63 20.69 -15.96 -5.56
C ASP A 63 20.75 -15.18 -4.23
N SER A 64 19.62 -14.72 -3.69
CA SER A 64 19.56 -13.91 -2.48
C SER A 64 18.35 -14.23 -1.61
N GLU A 65 18.58 -14.32 -0.30
CA GLU A 65 17.49 -14.40 0.67
C GLU A 65 16.68 -13.10 0.68
N GLY A 66 15.36 -13.26 0.73
CA GLY A 66 14.40 -12.19 0.91
C GLY A 66 14.16 -11.90 2.38
N CYS A 67 13.12 -11.10 2.62
CA CYS A 67 12.74 -10.65 3.93
C CYS A 67 11.24 -10.86 4.22
N CYS A 68 10.94 -11.42 5.41
CA CYS A 68 9.60 -11.51 5.94
C CYS A 68 9.11 -10.13 6.40
N LEU A 69 8.14 -9.61 5.66
CA LEU A 69 7.48 -8.34 5.97
C LEU A 69 5.96 -8.56 6.05
N ARG A 70 5.26 -7.67 6.77
CA ARG A 70 3.79 -7.72 6.78
C ARG A 70 3.29 -7.48 5.37
N ALA A 71 2.36 -8.32 4.92
CA ALA A 71 1.60 -8.10 3.71
C ALA A 71 0.70 -6.88 3.91
N LEU A 72 1.24 -5.69 3.66
CA LEU A 72 0.48 -4.45 3.64
C LEU A 72 -0.60 -4.56 2.57
N LYS A 73 -1.79 -4.06 2.88
CA LYS A 73 -2.84 -3.91 1.88
C LYS A 73 -2.51 -2.64 1.10
N PRO A 74 -2.23 -2.75 -0.22
CA PRO A 74 -1.96 -1.59 -1.06
C PRO A 74 -3.00 -0.49 -0.83
N ASN A 75 -2.55 0.74 -0.58
CA ASN A 75 -3.38 1.94 -0.40
C ASN A 75 -4.32 1.99 0.83
N GLU A 76 -4.47 0.90 1.61
CA GLU A 76 -5.10 0.95 2.95
C GLU A 76 -4.06 1.26 4.06
N THR A 77 -2.87 0.67 3.94
CA THR A 77 -1.79 0.78 4.95
C THR A 77 -0.54 1.47 4.42
N GLY A 78 -0.56 1.81 3.13
CA GLY A 78 0.60 2.29 2.37
C GLY A 78 1.53 1.18 1.90
N CYS A 79 2.50 1.53 1.06
CA CYS A 79 3.54 0.63 0.57
C CYS A 79 4.92 1.12 1.01
N VAL A 80 5.92 0.24 0.91
CA VAL A 80 7.32 0.61 1.19
C VAL A 80 8.25 0.26 0.02
N MET A 81 7.87 -0.74 -0.77
CA MET A 81 8.66 -1.26 -1.90
C MET A 81 7.74 -1.81 -2.99
N ASP A 82 8.22 -1.81 -4.23
CA ASP A 82 7.43 -2.19 -5.41
C ASP A 82 6.88 -3.63 -5.32
N ASP A 83 7.64 -4.56 -4.75
CA ASP A 83 7.19 -5.95 -4.61
C ASP A 83 5.91 -6.11 -3.77
N GLN A 84 5.62 -5.18 -2.88
CA GLN A 84 4.34 -5.16 -2.15
C GLN A 84 3.18 -4.78 -3.07
N CYS A 85 3.45 -3.90 -4.05
CA CYS A 85 2.48 -3.48 -5.05
C CYS A 85 2.27 -4.54 -6.12
N LYS A 86 3.30 -5.34 -6.47
CA LYS A 86 3.26 -6.35 -7.54
C LYS A 86 2.12 -7.37 -7.46
N ARG A 87 1.49 -7.53 -6.29
CA ARG A 87 0.25 -8.31 -6.11
C ARG A 87 -0.94 -7.76 -6.89
N ALA A 88 -0.98 -6.44 -7.09
CA ALA A 88 -1.97 -5.76 -7.92
C ALA A 88 -1.62 -5.89 -9.40
N CYS A 89 -0.36 -5.72 -9.79
CA CYS A 89 0.09 -5.95 -11.15
C CYS A 89 1.60 -6.05 -11.22
N GLU A 90 2.17 -6.80 -12.14
CA GLU A 90 3.63 -6.85 -12.31
C GLU A 90 4.25 -5.47 -12.54
N SER A 91 3.54 -4.58 -13.23
CA SER A 91 3.98 -3.22 -13.54
C SER A 91 3.64 -2.17 -12.48
N THR A 92 2.96 -2.55 -11.39
CA THR A 92 2.71 -1.60 -10.29
C THR A 92 3.97 -1.30 -9.51
N HIS A 93 4.08 -0.05 -9.07
CA HIS A 93 5.19 0.45 -8.28
C HIS A 93 4.69 1.21 -7.06
N CYS A 94 5.55 1.31 -6.05
CA CYS A 94 5.28 2.06 -4.83
C CYS A 94 5.73 3.51 -5.00
N ASP A 95 4.77 4.42 -5.03
CA ASP A 95 5.03 5.85 -5.01
C ASP A 95 5.26 6.33 -3.58
N GLN A 96 6.52 6.65 -3.29
CA GLN A 96 6.97 7.22 -2.02
C GLN A 96 6.91 8.76 -1.99
N SER A 97 6.51 9.42 -3.09
CA SER A 97 6.39 10.89 -3.12
C SER A 97 5.24 11.41 -2.23
N GLN A 98 4.33 10.52 -1.85
CA GLN A 98 3.15 10.80 -1.03
C GLN A 98 3.25 10.16 0.35
N SER A 99 2.58 10.76 1.34
CA SER A 99 2.42 10.19 2.68
C SER A 99 0.94 10.00 3.02
N PRO A 100 0.46 8.76 3.25
CA PRO A 100 1.22 7.51 3.18
C PRO A 100 1.59 7.14 1.72
N PRO A 101 2.69 6.40 1.49
CA PRO A 101 3.07 5.94 0.16
C PRO A 101 1.99 5.06 -0.45
N ARG A 102 1.82 5.10 -1.77
CA ARG A 102 0.71 4.41 -2.46
C ARG A 102 1.20 3.54 -3.61
N CYS A 103 0.54 2.42 -3.82
CA CYS A 103 0.75 1.62 -5.02
C CYS A 103 0.00 2.25 -6.19
N LEU A 104 0.75 2.59 -7.25
CA LEU A 104 0.21 3.15 -8.48
C LEU A 104 0.16 2.08 -9.58
N CYS A 105 -0.90 2.14 -10.38
CA CYS A 105 -1.01 1.38 -11.62
C CYS A 105 -0.36 2.17 -12.77
N ASP A 106 -0.02 1.48 -13.86
CA ASP A 106 0.39 2.16 -15.10
C ASP A 106 -0.69 3.08 -15.65
N ILE A 107 -0.24 4.05 -16.44
CA ILE A 107 -1.11 4.98 -17.17
C ILE A 107 -2.14 4.20 -17.99
N GLY A 108 -3.42 4.56 -17.84
CA GLY A 108 -4.54 3.87 -18.49
C GLY A 108 -5.11 2.68 -17.72
N SER A 109 -4.57 2.38 -16.54
CA SER A 109 -5.16 1.43 -15.58
C SER A 109 -5.60 2.13 -14.30
N HIS A 110 -6.56 1.53 -13.61
CA HIS A 110 -7.26 2.12 -12.48
C HIS A 110 -7.27 1.17 -11.29
N PHE A 111 -6.93 1.68 -10.12
CA PHE A 111 -6.83 0.88 -8.91
C PHE A 111 -8.21 0.56 -8.33
N LEU A 112 -8.48 -0.71 -8.01
CA LEU A 112 -9.65 -1.15 -7.27
C LEU A 112 -9.44 -2.55 -6.65
N PHE A 113 -9.70 -2.69 -5.35
CA PHE A 113 -9.53 -3.95 -4.61
C PHE A 113 -8.15 -4.61 -4.74
N ASN A 114 -7.08 -3.81 -4.63
CA ASN A 114 -5.70 -4.29 -4.78
C ASN A 114 -5.41 -4.88 -6.16
N LYS A 115 -6.05 -4.32 -7.20
CA LYS A 115 -5.94 -4.75 -8.60
C LYS A 115 -5.90 -3.53 -9.50
N CYS A 116 -5.21 -3.67 -10.63
CA CYS A 116 -5.14 -2.65 -11.66
C CYS A 116 -6.04 -3.02 -12.83
N TRP A 117 -7.16 -2.33 -12.91
CA TRP A 117 -8.21 -2.55 -13.90
C TRP A 117 -7.94 -1.72 -15.15
N LYS A 118 -7.96 -2.37 -16.32
CA LYS A 118 -7.87 -1.68 -17.62
C LYS A 118 -9.11 -0.81 -17.90
N LYS A 119 -10.25 -1.22 -17.34
CA LYS A 119 -11.54 -0.52 -17.38
C LYS A 119 -12.26 -0.76 -16.07
N CYS A 120 -12.90 0.26 -15.53
CA CYS A 120 -13.68 0.09 -14.30
C CYS A 120 -14.85 -0.88 -14.53
N PRO A 121 -15.12 -1.80 -13.58
CA PRO A 121 -16.17 -2.79 -13.71
C PRO A 121 -17.57 -2.17 -13.59
N ASP A 122 -18.61 -2.87 -14.04
CA ASP A 122 -19.99 -2.35 -14.09
C ASP A 122 -20.57 -1.94 -12.72
N PHE A 123 -20.09 -2.59 -11.65
CA PHE A 123 -20.46 -2.28 -10.26
C PHE A 123 -19.74 -1.03 -9.71
N ALA A 124 -18.86 -0.42 -10.51
CA ALA A 124 -18.20 0.86 -10.26
C ALA A 124 -18.66 1.91 -11.28
N HIS A 125 -18.35 3.18 -11.01
CA HIS A 125 -18.51 4.25 -11.99
C HIS A 125 -17.62 3.98 -13.22
N SER A 126 -18.15 4.29 -14.41
CA SER A 126 -17.45 4.07 -15.67
C SER A 126 -16.24 5.00 -15.80
N GLU A 127 -16.37 6.21 -15.27
CA GLU A 127 -15.29 7.18 -15.19
C GLU A 127 -14.51 6.97 -13.88
N PRO A 128 -13.18 6.77 -13.96
CA PRO A 128 -12.33 6.67 -12.80
C PRO A 128 -12.17 8.05 -12.13
N SER A 129 -11.98 8.04 -10.82
CA SER A 129 -11.57 9.23 -10.08
C SER A 129 -10.05 9.36 -10.17
N VAL A 130 -9.58 10.53 -10.58
CA VAL A 130 -8.14 10.87 -10.62
C VAL A 130 -7.92 11.99 -9.62
N ASP A 131 -6.98 11.79 -8.69
CA ASP A 131 -6.61 12.83 -7.73
C ASP A 131 -5.55 13.79 -8.31
N SER A 132 -5.19 14.81 -7.52
CA SER A 132 -4.22 15.83 -7.93
C SER A 132 -2.81 15.28 -8.16
N THR A 133 -2.50 14.07 -7.66
CA THR A 133 -1.20 13.42 -7.84
C THR A 133 -1.21 12.45 -9.02
N GLY A 134 -2.34 12.33 -9.71
CA GLY A 134 -2.51 11.46 -10.88
C GLY A 134 -2.84 10.02 -10.53
N PHE A 135 -3.11 9.70 -9.26
CA PHE A 135 -3.57 8.37 -8.87
C PHE A 135 -5.00 8.16 -9.37
N SER A 136 -5.15 7.13 -10.19
CA SER A 136 -6.42 6.77 -10.81
C SER A 136 -7.04 5.55 -10.15
N GLN A 137 -8.28 5.68 -9.69
CA GLN A 137 -9.02 4.61 -9.02
C GLN A 137 -10.47 4.51 -9.50
N CYS A 138 -11.02 3.31 -9.46
CA CYS A 138 -12.45 3.12 -9.71
C CYS A 138 -13.24 3.35 -8.41
N VAL A 139 -14.34 4.10 -8.50
CA VAL A 139 -15.23 4.37 -7.37
C VAL A 139 -16.43 3.43 -7.44
N LEU A 140 -16.73 2.74 -6.35
CA LEU A 140 -17.85 1.80 -6.29
C LEU A 140 -19.20 2.53 -6.32
N LYS A 141 -20.16 2.00 -7.11
CA LYS A 141 -21.58 2.40 -7.07
C LYS A 141 -22.36 1.65 -6.00
N VAL A 142 -21.86 0.48 -5.60
CA VAL A 142 -22.49 -0.46 -4.66
C VAL A 142 -21.58 -0.66 -3.45
N ASP A 143 -22.10 -1.28 -2.40
CA ASP A 143 -21.28 -1.61 -1.23
C ASP A 143 -20.19 -2.64 -1.55
N SER A 144 -19.10 -2.61 -0.78
CA SER A 144 -17.94 -3.47 -0.99
C SER A 144 -18.26 -4.97 -0.94
N LYS A 145 -19.24 -5.39 -0.13
CA LYS A 145 -19.60 -6.81 -0.02
C LYS A 145 -20.29 -7.29 -1.29
N THR A 146 -21.21 -6.50 -1.84
CA THR A 146 -21.88 -6.78 -3.11
C THR A 146 -20.88 -6.83 -4.26
N ALA A 147 -19.97 -5.87 -4.34
CA ALA A 147 -18.92 -5.86 -5.36
C ALA A 147 -18.00 -7.08 -5.28
N LEU A 148 -17.54 -7.45 -4.07
CA LEU A 148 -16.71 -8.64 -3.87
C LEU A 148 -17.45 -9.94 -4.21
N ASN A 149 -18.74 -10.04 -3.92
CA ASN A 149 -19.55 -11.20 -4.29
C ASN A 149 -19.72 -11.31 -5.81
N TYR A 150 -19.93 -10.18 -6.49
CA TYR A 150 -19.94 -10.11 -7.96
C TYR A 150 -18.60 -10.60 -8.53
N MET A 151 -17.49 -10.09 -7.98
CA MET A 151 -16.13 -10.48 -8.37
C MET A 151 -15.89 -11.99 -8.24
N ARG A 152 -16.34 -12.59 -7.13
CA ARG A 152 -16.24 -14.04 -6.91
C ARG A 152 -17.06 -14.84 -7.92
N ARG A 153 -18.30 -14.42 -8.17
CA ARG A 153 -19.22 -15.10 -9.10
C ARG A 153 -18.70 -15.10 -10.54
N PHE A 154 -18.16 -13.98 -11.00
CA PHE A 154 -17.71 -13.79 -12.39
C PHE A 154 -16.19 -13.82 -12.54
N ARG A 155 -15.46 -14.39 -11.57
CA ARG A 155 -13.98 -14.39 -11.49
C ARG A 155 -13.29 -14.77 -12.81
N ARG A 156 -13.83 -15.77 -13.52
CA ARG A 156 -13.25 -16.27 -14.78
C ARG A 156 -13.35 -15.24 -15.91
N GLN A 157 -14.49 -14.56 -16.01
CA GLN A 157 -14.77 -13.58 -17.07
C GLN A 157 -13.95 -12.29 -16.86
N MET A 158 -13.75 -11.88 -15.61
CA MET A 158 -13.02 -10.65 -15.30
C MET A 158 -11.50 -10.80 -15.26
N ARG A 159 -10.95 -12.02 -15.38
CA ARG A 159 -9.50 -12.27 -15.26
C ARG A 159 -8.67 -11.50 -16.28
N SER A 160 -9.22 -11.18 -17.45
CA SER A 160 -8.54 -10.38 -18.49
C SER A 160 -8.65 -8.87 -18.30
N ASN A 161 -9.57 -8.43 -17.43
CA ASN A 161 -9.93 -7.01 -17.27
C ASN A 161 -9.03 -6.29 -16.28
N PHE A 162 -8.31 -7.06 -15.46
CA PHE A 162 -7.35 -6.56 -14.50
C PHE A 162 -6.12 -7.47 -14.46
N CYS A 163 -5.02 -6.90 -14.01
CA CYS A 163 -4.08 -7.62 -13.17
C CYS A 163 -4.55 -7.43 -11.70
#